data_AF-A0A6B3GCK5-F1
#
_entry.id   AF-A0A6B3GCK5-F1
#
_cell.length_a   1.000
_cell.length_b   1.000
_cell.length_c   1.000
_cell.angle_alpha   90.00
_cell.angle_beta   90.00
_cell.angle_gamma   90.00
#
_symmetry.space_group_name_H-M   'P 1'
#
loop_
_entity.id
_entity.type
_entity.pdbx_description
1 polymer ?
#
loop_
_entity_poly.entity_id
_entity_poly.type
_entity_poly.pdbx_seq_one_letter_code
_entity_poly.pdbx_strand_id
1 'polypeptide(L)'
;MNRTPVVAKSSAHADDERLADAVRQVSAVRGRGLRRSVLVGSGLFAAVVVVFGLSLSFGDMVMPIGKVVATLFGGGDGGSQFVVLELRLPRALLAILVGVAFGLSGAVFQTVLRNPLASPDLIGISAGASAVAVTAALL
;
A
#
# COMPACT_ATOMS: atom_id res chain seq x y z
N MET A 1 -2.99 -35.27 56.99
CA MET A 1 -1.93 -34.63 56.19
C MET A 1 -1.71 -35.46 54.92
N ASN A 2 -2.58 -35.34 53.90
CA ASN A 2 -2.36 -35.99 52.59
C ASN A 2 -3.24 -35.32 51.51
N ARG A 3 -2.84 -34.13 51.03
CA ARG A 3 -3.40 -33.59 49.79
C ARG A 3 -2.71 -34.32 48.64
N THR A 4 -3.42 -35.29 48.10
CA THR A 4 -3.01 -36.20 47.03
C THR A 4 -2.59 -35.45 45.76
N PRO A 5 -1.50 -35.87 45.07
CA PRO A 5 -0.96 -35.24 43.85
C PRO A 5 -1.89 -35.25 42.62
N VAL A 6 -3.04 -35.93 42.71
CA VAL A 6 -4.01 -36.13 41.62
C VAL A 6 -4.76 -34.84 41.23
N VAL A 7 -5.08 -33.98 42.21
CA VAL A 7 -5.83 -32.73 41.93
C VAL A 7 -4.97 -31.71 41.17
N ALA A 8 -3.68 -31.62 41.52
CA ALA A 8 -2.73 -30.72 40.83
C ALA A 8 -2.46 -31.14 39.38
N LYS A 9 -2.47 -32.45 39.09
CA LYS A 9 -2.28 -32.99 37.73
C LYS A 9 -3.51 -32.79 36.84
N SER A 10 -4.71 -32.87 37.42
CA SER A 10 -5.97 -32.63 36.71
C SER A 10 -6.21 -31.16 36.37
N SER A 11 -5.80 -30.22 37.24
CA SER A 11 -5.86 -28.79 36.94
C SER A 11 -4.80 -28.38 35.90
N ALA A 12 -3.59 -28.94 35.99
CA ALA A 12 -2.53 -28.68 35.02
C ALA A 12 -2.93 -29.12 33.59
N HIS A 13 -3.55 -30.29 33.43
CA HIS A 13 -4.05 -30.74 32.12
C HIS A 13 -5.17 -29.86 31.57
N ALA A 14 -6.07 -29.36 32.42
CA ALA A 14 -7.15 -28.47 32.00
C ALA A 14 -6.63 -27.07 31.57
N ASP A 15 -5.53 -26.61 32.18
CA ASP A 15 -4.90 -25.34 31.83
C ASP A 15 -4.06 -25.43 30.55
N ASP A 16 -3.40 -26.56 30.29
CA ASP A 16 -2.69 -26.83 29.03
C ASP A 16 -3.64 -26.88 27.82
N GLU A 17 -4.83 -27.47 27.99
CA GLU A 17 -5.86 -27.55 26.94
C GLU A 17 -6.47 -26.16 26.65
N ARG A 18 -6.73 -25.36 27.68
CA ARG A 18 -7.16 -23.95 27.53
C ARG A 18 -6.11 -23.08 26.86
N LEU A 19 -4.82 -23.26 27.18
CA LEU A 19 -3.72 -22.56 26.53
C LEU A 19 -3.63 -22.95 25.05
N ALA A 20 -3.75 -24.24 24.73
CA ALA A 20 -3.73 -24.74 23.37
C ALA A 20 -4.90 -24.18 22.53
N ASP A 21 -6.10 -24.11 23.12
CA ASP A 21 -7.28 -23.52 22.47
C ASP A 21 -7.16 -22.01 22.29
N ALA A 22 -6.66 -21.29 23.30
CA ALA A 22 -6.39 -19.85 23.19
C ALA A 22 -5.35 -19.57 22.09
N VAL A 23 -4.28 -20.37 22.00
CA VAL A 23 -3.26 -20.27 20.94
C VAL A 23 -3.87 -20.58 19.57
N ARG A 24 -4.70 -21.61 19.44
CA ARG A 24 -5.44 -21.92 18.19
C ARG A 24 -6.36 -20.77 17.80
N GLN A 25 -7.10 -20.20 18.73
CA GLN A 25 -8.03 -19.10 18.49
C GLN A 25 -7.30 -17.82 18.06
N VAL A 26 -6.20 -17.47 18.74
CA VAL A 26 -5.33 -16.33 18.36
C VAL A 26 -4.71 -16.57 16.99
N SER A 27 -4.21 -17.77 16.70
CA SER A 27 -3.63 -18.11 15.39
C SER A 27 -4.67 -18.01 14.25
N ALA A 28 -5.91 -18.43 14.51
CA ALA A 28 -7.01 -18.37 13.54
C ALA A 28 -7.53 -16.94 13.29
N VAL A 29 -7.53 -16.08 14.31
CA VAL A 29 -7.85 -14.64 14.15
C VAL A 29 -6.73 -13.94 13.37
N ARG A 30 -5.47 -14.23 13.72
CA ARG A 30 -4.28 -13.66 13.06
C ARG A 30 -4.21 -14.07 11.58
N GLY A 31 -4.50 -15.32 11.26
CA GLY A 31 -4.56 -15.83 9.88
C GLY A 31 -5.62 -15.14 9.02
N ARG A 32 -6.79 -14.80 9.59
CA ARG A 32 -7.84 -14.07 8.86
C ARG A 32 -7.43 -12.63 8.52
N GLY A 33 -6.73 -11.96 9.43
CA GLY A 33 -6.18 -10.62 9.20
C GLY A 33 -5.14 -10.60 8.07
N LEU A 34 -4.20 -11.54 8.09
CA LEU A 34 -3.17 -11.66 7.05
C LEU A 34 -3.79 -11.97 5.67
N ARG A 35 -4.74 -12.91 5.59
CA ARG A 35 -5.39 -13.25 4.31
C ARG A 35 -6.12 -12.06 3.70
N ARG A 36 -6.86 -11.29 4.51
CA ARG A 36 -7.53 -10.06 4.05
C ARG A 36 -6.53 -9.03 3.58
N SER A 37 -5.46 -8.80 4.33
CA SER A 37 -4.41 -7.84 3.96
C SER A 37 -3.71 -8.23 2.65
N VAL A 38 -3.40 -9.52 2.46
CA VAL A 38 -2.80 -10.03 1.21
C VAL A 38 -3.78 -9.92 0.03
N LEU A 39 -5.05 -10.27 0.21
CA LEU A 39 -6.06 -10.15 -0.85
C LEU A 39 -6.28 -8.69 -1.26
N VAL A 40 -6.42 -7.79 -0.28
CA VAL A 40 -6.57 -6.35 -0.56
C VAL A 40 -5.30 -5.78 -1.18
N GLY A 41 -4.12 -6.13 -0.64
CA GLY A 41 -2.83 -5.66 -1.16
C GLY A 41 -2.56 -6.12 -2.59
N SER A 42 -2.81 -7.40 -2.89
CA SER A 42 -2.68 -7.93 -4.25
C SER A 42 -3.70 -7.33 -5.22
N GLY A 43 -4.95 -7.14 -4.79
CA GLY A 43 -5.97 -6.46 -5.59
C GLY A 43 -5.60 -5.01 -5.89
N LEU A 44 -5.11 -4.27 -4.89
CA LEU A 44 -4.69 -2.87 -5.06
C LEU A 44 -3.45 -2.78 -5.96
N PHE A 45 -2.48 -3.69 -5.80
CA PHE A 45 -1.32 -3.79 -6.68
C PHE A 45 -1.73 -4.06 -8.14
N ALA A 46 -2.64 -5.01 -8.37
CA ALA A 46 -3.17 -5.28 -9.70
C ALA A 46 -3.86 -4.05 -10.30
N ALA A 47 -4.64 -3.32 -9.51
CA ALA A 47 -5.27 -2.07 -9.94
C ALA A 47 -4.22 -1.01 -10.34
N VAL A 48 -3.13 -0.86 -9.57
CA VAL A 48 -2.02 0.05 -9.92
C VAL A 48 -1.39 -0.34 -11.26
N VAL A 49 -1.11 -1.63 -11.48
CA VAL A 49 -0.53 -2.11 -12.75
C VAL A 49 -1.45 -1.83 -13.93
N VAL A 50 -2.76 -2.08 -13.78
CA VAL A 50 -3.75 -1.78 -14.83
C VAL A 50 -3.79 -0.29 -15.12
N VAL A 51 -3.93 0.56 -14.10
CA VAL A 51 -4.00 2.02 -14.27
C VAL A 51 -2.70 2.57 -14.85
N PHE A 52 -1.54 2.02 -14.49
CA PHE A 52 -0.25 2.40 -15.08
C PHE A 52 -0.22 2.12 -16.58
N GLY A 53 -0.60 0.90 -17.01
CA GLY A 53 -0.67 0.56 -18.44
C GLY A 53 -1.66 1.44 -19.22
N LEU A 54 -2.81 1.75 -18.61
CA LEU A 54 -3.78 2.68 -19.17
C LEU A 54 -3.21 4.10 -19.25
N SER A 55 -2.55 4.59 -18.21
CA SER A 55 -1.92 5.93 -18.16
C SER A 55 -0.86 6.11 -19.23
N LEU A 56 -0.17 5.04 -19.64
CA LEU A 56 0.79 5.09 -20.74
C LEU A 56 0.11 5.05 -22.11
N SER A 57 -1.08 4.46 -22.22
CA SER A 57 -1.83 4.33 -23.47
C SER A 57 -2.67 5.57 -23.79
N PHE A 58 -3.28 6.17 -22.77
CA PHE A 58 -4.14 7.35 -22.88
C PHE A 58 -3.33 8.67 -22.86
N GLY A 59 -3.69 9.58 -23.75
CA GLY A 59 -3.14 10.93 -23.93
C GLY A 59 -3.73 11.57 -25.19
N ASP A 60 -3.12 12.66 -25.70
CA ASP A 60 -3.64 13.39 -26.88
C ASP A 60 -3.84 12.50 -28.12
N MET A 61 -3.02 11.46 -28.26
CA MET A 61 -3.26 10.35 -29.17
C MET A 61 -3.33 9.04 -28.39
N VAL A 62 -4.42 8.29 -28.61
CA VAL A 62 -4.60 6.95 -28.04
C VAL A 62 -3.64 6.01 -28.74
N MET A 63 -2.72 5.45 -27.97
CA MET A 63 -1.73 4.49 -28.48
C MET A 63 -2.10 3.09 -28.01
N PRO A 64 -2.21 2.10 -28.91
CA PRO A 64 -2.49 0.73 -28.50
C PRO A 64 -1.38 0.20 -27.58
N ILE A 65 -1.77 -0.56 -26.55
CA ILE A 65 -0.85 -1.11 -25.53
C ILE A 65 0.34 -1.85 -26.17
N GLY A 66 0.12 -2.57 -27.27
CA GLY A 66 1.20 -3.29 -27.96
C GLY A 66 2.29 -2.34 -28.48
N LYS A 67 1.91 -1.15 -28.97
CA LYS A 67 2.84 -0.12 -29.41
C LYS A 67 3.53 0.57 -28.22
N VAL A 68 2.83 0.77 -27.10
CA VAL A 68 3.43 1.27 -25.85
C VAL A 68 4.53 0.32 -25.37
N VAL A 69 4.23 -0.99 -25.29
CA VAL A 69 5.19 -2.00 -24.87
C VAL A 69 6.38 -2.05 -25.83
N ALA A 70 6.15 -2.08 -27.14
CA ALA A 70 7.24 -2.02 -28.12
C ALA A 70 8.12 -0.78 -27.93
N THR A 71 7.51 0.38 -27.69
CA THR A 71 8.21 1.65 -27.46
C THR A 71 9.05 1.63 -26.18
N LEU A 72 8.56 1.00 -25.11
CA LEU A 72 9.32 0.82 -23.86
C LEU A 72 10.58 -0.05 -24.04
N PHE A 73 10.55 -1.00 -24.97
CA PHE A 73 11.68 -1.88 -25.29
C PHE A 73 12.54 -1.36 -26.46
N GLY A 74 12.43 -0.08 -26.83
CA GLY A 74 13.26 0.56 -27.84
C GLY A 74 12.72 0.49 -29.28
N GLY A 75 11.50 -0.01 -29.48
CA GLY A 75 10.77 0.09 -30.75
C GLY A 75 10.01 1.41 -30.90
N GLY A 76 9.16 1.48 -31.93
CA GLY A 76 8.31 2.66 -32.21
C GLY A 76 9.01 3.78 -33.00
N ASP A 77 8.22 4.73 -33.49
CA ASP A 77 8.72 5.97 -34.09
C ASP A 77 9.24 6.95 -33.03
N GLY A 78 10.16 7.85 -33.41
CA GLY A 78 10.80 8.80 -32.48
C GLY A 78 9.81 9.71 -31.73
N GLY A 79 8.68 10.06 -32.36
CA GLY A 79 7.61 10.81 -31.69
C GLY A 79 6.92 10.00 -30.58
N SER A 80 6.62 8.73 -30.86
CA SER A 80 6.06 7.81 -29.86
C SER A 80 7.03 7.56 -28.70
N GLN A 81 8.33 7.44 -28.98
CA GLN A 81 9.38 7.29 -27.96
C GLN A 81 9.45 8.50 -27.03
N PHE A 82 9.51 9.71 -27.58
CA PHE A 82 9.52 10.93 -26.77
C PHE A 82 8.28 11.03 -25.87
N VAL A 83 7.08 10.80 -26.43
CA VAL A 83 5.84 10.86 -25.66
C VAL A 83 5.78 9.82 -24.55
N VAL A 84 6.16 8.56 -24.82
CA VAL A 84 6.09 7.50 -23.81
C VAL A 84 7.18 7.66 -22.76
N LEU A 85 8.43 7.84 -23.18
CA LEU A 85 9.60 7.80 -22.29
C LEU A 85 9.85 9.12 -21.58
N GLU A 86 9.62 10.26 -22.22
CA GLU A 86 9.95 11.57 -21.64
C GLU A 86 8.75 12.30 -21.02
N LEU A 87 7.52 11.98 -21.44
CA LEU A 87 6.32 12.64 -20.90
C LEU A 87 5.48 11.72 -20.01
N ARG A 88 5.08 10.55 -20.53
CA ARG A 88 4.09 9.69 -19.85
C ARG A 88 4.72 8.86 -18.73
N LEU A 89 5.84 8.21 -18.99
CA LEU A 89 6.54 7.36 -18.03
C LEU A 89 7.00 8.11 -16.78
N PRO A 90 7.70 9.26 -16.84
CA PRO A 90 8.09 9.98 -15.64
C PRO A 90 6.87 10.46 -14.84
N ARG A 91 5.82 10.93 -15.51
CA ARG A 91 4.56 11.32 -14.84
C ARG A 91 3.88 10.14 -14.14
N ALA A 92 3.79 8.98 -14.78
CA ALA A 92 3.18 7.79 -14.22
C ALA A 92 3.98 7.25 -13.02
N LEU A 93 5.31 7.27 -13.11
CA LEU A 93 6.19 6.91 -12.00
C LEU A 93 6.05 7.89 -10.82
N LEU A 94 6.01 9.20 -11.09
CA LEU A 94 5.78 10.21 -10.05
C LEU A 94 4.44 9.99 -9.35
N ALA A 95 3.36 9.70 -10.09
CA ALA A 95 2.06 9.41 -9.51
C ALA A 95 2.10 8.20 -8.55
N ILE A 96 2.81 7.12 -8.93
CA ILE A 96 3.00 5.94 -8.07
C ILE A 96 3.81 6.31 -6.83
N LEU A 97 4.96 6.98 -6.99
CA LEU A 97 5.84 7.35 -5.89
C LEU A 97 5.13 8.27 -4.88
N VAL A 98 4.44 9.29 -5.37
CA VAL A 98 3.66 10.21 -4.54
C VAL A 98 2.54 9.45 -3.82
N GLY A 99 1.80 8.58 -4.51
CA GLY A 99 0.76 7.75 -3.90
C GLY A 99 1.29 6.84 -2.79
N VAL A 100 2.45 6.20 -3.00
CA VAL A 100 3.13 5.38 -1.97
C VAL A 100 3.54 6.24 -0.77
N ALA A 101 4.14 7.40 -1.01
CA ALA A 101 4.53 8.32 0.06
C ALA A 101 3.34 8.79 0.90
N PHE A 102 2.23 9.16 0.28
CA PHE A 102 0.99 9.53 0.97
C PHE A 102 0.37 8.36 1.73
N GLY A 103 0.34 7.17 1.13
CA GLY A 103 -0.17 5.96 1.79
C GLY A 103 0.63 5.59 3.04
N LEU A 104 1.97 5.65 2.95
CA LEU A 104 2.86 5.41 4.10
C LEU A 104 2.70 6.49 5.17
N SER A 105 2.69 7.76 4.76
CA SER A 105 2.48 8.88 5.68
C SER A 105 1.17 8.74 6.45
N GLY A 106 0.06 8.42 5.76
CA GLY A 106 -1.24 8.16 6.39
C GLY A 106 -1.20 7.00 7.39
N ALA A 107 -0.58 5.88 7.03
CA ALA A 107 -0.45 4.73 7.93
C ALA A 107 0.36 5.07 9.20
N VAL A 108 1.45 5.83 9.05
CA VAL A 108 2.26 6.30 10.18
C VAL A 108 1.45 7.24 11.07
N PHE A 109 0.77 8.24 10.48
CA PHE A 109 -0.06 9.19 11.21
C PHE A 109 -1.17 8.52 12.00
N GLN A 110 -1.92 7.62 11.35
CA GLN A 110 -2.99 6.85 11.98
C GLN A 110 -2.48 6.00 13.15
N THR A 111 -1.27 5.43 13.02
CA THR A 111 -0.64 4.60 14.07
C THR A 111 -0.16 5.44 15.26
N VAL A 112 0.53 6.55 15.00
CA VAL A 112 1.08 7.44 16.04
C VAL A 112 -0.05 8.08 16.84
N LEU A 113 -1.07 8.60 16.16
CA LEU A 113 -2.21 9.28 16.79
C LEU A 113 -3.27 8.30 17.32
N ARG A 114 -3.13 7.00 17.00
CA ARG A 114 -4.13 5.96 17.29
C ARG A 114 -5.54 6.37 16.87
N ASN A 115 -5.63 7.15 15.78
CA ASN A 115 -6.86 7.71 15.27
C ASN A 115 -6.97 7.38 13.76
N PRO A 116 -7.87 6.47 13.36
CA PRO A 116 -8.03 6.10 11.96
C PRO A 116 -8.55 7.24 11.06
N LEU A 117 -9.01 8.35 11.64
CA LEU A 117 -9.43 9.55 10.91
C LEU A 117 -8.31 10.59 10.74
N ALA A 118 -7.12 10.34 11.31
CA ALA A 118 -6.00 11.26 11.15
C ALA A 118 -5.42 11.17 9.73
N SER A 119 -5.16 12.33 9.13
CA SER A 119 -4.50 12.46 7.83
C SER A 119 -3.28 13.40 7.94
N PRO A 120 -2.21 13.13 7.18
CA PRO A 120 -0.96 13.91 7.25
C PRO A 120 -1.10 15.36 6.79
N ASP A 121 -2.16 15.68 6.05
CA ASP A 121 -2.42 17.04 5.55
C ASP A 121 -2.75 18.05 6.67
N LEU A 122 -3.09 17.58 7.87
CA LEU A 122 -3.55 18.41 8.98
C LEU A 122 -2.43 19.13 9.76
N ILE A 123 -1.16 18.78 9.53
CA ILE A 123 -0.02 19.36 10.27
C ILE A 123 0.66 20.54 9.56
N GLY A 124 0.01 21.11 8.54
CA GLY A 124 0.48 22.33 7.86
C GLY A 124 1.54 22.13 6.78
N ILE A 125 1.97 20.89 6.49
CA ILE A 125 2.94 20.58 5.42
C ILE A 125 2.41 21.06 4.06
N SER A 126 1.14 20.77 3.75
CA SER A 126 0.54 21.12 2.45
C SER A 126 0.40 22.65 2.27
N ALA A 127 0.09 23.37 3.35
CA ALA A 127 0.05 24.84 3.34
C ALA A 127 1.45 25.46 3.14
N GLY A 128 2.47 24.95 3.85
CA GLY A 128 3.86 25.38 3.67
C GLY A 128 4.39 25.12 2.26
N ALA A 129 4.15 23.92 1.72
CA ALA A 129 4.54 23.57 0.36
C ALA A 129 3.87 24.49 -0.68
N SER A 130 2.58 24.78 -0.51
CA SER A 130 1.84 25.69 -1.42
C SER A 130 2.37 27.12 -1.35
N ALA A 131 2.70 27.63 -0.16
CA ALA A 131 3.27 28.96 0.01
C ALA A 131 4.63 29.10 -0.70
N VAL A 132 5.49 28.09 -0.57
CA VAL A 132 6.78 28.05 -1.29
C VAL A 132 6.57 27.93 -2.79
N ALA A 133 5.65 27.08 -3.25
CA ALA A 133 5.35 26.92 -4.68
C ALA A 133 4.89 28.25 -5.33
N VAL A 134 3.99 28.99 -4.68
CA VAL A 134 3.54 30.30 -5.15
C VAL A 134 4.68 31.31 -5.15
N THR A 135 5.46 31.37 -4.07
CA THR A 135 6.62 32.27 -3.98
C THR A 135 7.65 31.98 -5.08
N ALA A 136 7.99 30.71 -5.29
CA ALA A 136 8.95 30.29 -6.31
C ALA A 136 8.43 30.51 -7.74
N ALA A 137 7.12 30.47 -7.96
CA ALA A 137 6.52 30.75 -9.27
C ALA A 137 6.47 32.26 -9.61
N LEU A 138 6.54 33.13 -8.60
CA LEU A 138 6.52 34.60 -8.76
C LEU A 138 7.92 35.22 -8.87
N LEU A 139 8.96 34.51 -8.42
CA LEU A 139 10.37 34.91 -8.52
C LEU A 139 10.97 34.44 -9.83
#